data_AF-A0A7Y9U8H5-F1
#
_entry.id   AF-A0A7Y9U8H5-F1
#
_cell.length_a   1.000
_cell.length_b   1.000
_cell.length_c   1.000
_cell.angle_alpha   90.00
_cell.angle_beta   90.00
_cell.angle_gamma   90.00
#
_symmetry.space_group_name_H-M   'P 1'
#
loop_
_entity.id
_entity.type
_entity.pdbx_description
1 polymer ?
#
loop_
_entity_poly.entity_id
_entity_poly.type
_entity_poly.pdbx_seq_one_letter_code
_entity_poly.pdbx_strand_id
1 'polypeptide(L)'
;MNHQPRSPSNTEVSGRGRASRCCGLLVALVLTGGLDAASGATRAWLVAGEPDARIADSRSTATTLWVADTLRASAITQTFLADPTPDVLEIRSGPNGADSPTTLQPLARVFGQQAFNAVPVWRYRVSSTLAGARADMLSAALDKDFGAMGPADRGLFFYAGPGAPDTTDAAGNTLRLWDNTGLAVRELDTLARHVPVNAPMRFVLTQCHSSGFQRLIRSGARDQRSLGRHNRCVFTAEPVDRAGSVPRCSSGSADAGSEGNRDYAAQFFSALSGRTRTGAALPRSADLDGNRVITLHEAHLYAVIEGDGAELPRASTETYLERWQPVWLRYLDTVSEPDNEYGQVARVLAERLRLPLRGRALVDALETRQKDMAGRLDRLAEESRRVGAETDRLQATLRRSLTQRWPAAAHPHTAGYARFLANDVAAAQNFLQAQTTTYPALVAKQDRLAQIALERQALERSLTQLDKLMRMRHLARVQAQFEQHASAQARQDHARLASCEHTPL
;
A
#
# COMPACT_ATOMS: atom_id res chain seq x y z
N MET A 1 51.43 -4.42 -25.73
CA MET A 1 52.49 -5.40 -26.07
C MET A 1 53.59 -4.66 -26.79
N ASN A 2 54.80 -4.73 -26.21
CA ASN A 2 56.15 -4.56 -26.80
C ASN A 2 56.49 -3.19 -27.42
N HIS A 3 57.66 -2.57 -27.25
CA HIS A 3 58.89 -2.70 -26.43
C HIS A 3 59.57 -1.31 -26.64
N GLN A 4 59.89 -0.51 -25.60
CA GLN A 4 61.22 -0.36 -24.95
C GLN A 4 62.42 0.00 -25.88
N PRO A 5 63.58 0.53 -25.40
CA PRO A 5 63.87 1.73 -24.58
C PRO A 5 65.27 2.37 -24.93
N ARG A 6 65.87 3.11 -23.98
CA ARG A 6 67.30 3.55 -23.80
C ARG A 6 67.61 4.97 -24.27
N SER A 7 68.41 5.81 -23.63
CA SER A 7 69.21 5.89 -22.37
C SER A 7 69.99 7.25 -22.47
N PRO A 8 71.01 7.60 -21.63
CA PRO A 8 70.97 7.84 -20.19
C PRO A 8 71.76 9.11 -19.76
N SER A 9 71.87 9.29 -18.43
CA SER A 9 73.05 9.76 -17.66
C SER A 9 73.44 11.24 -17.79
N ASN A 10 74.04 11.94 -16.83
CA ASN A 10 74.31 11.85 -15.39
C ASN A 10 75.34 12.98 -15.18
N THR A 11 75.28 13.73 -14.09
CA THR A 11 76.51 14.16 -13.43
C THR A 11 76.21 14.52 -11.97
N GLU A 12 76.77 13.70 -11.08
CA GLU A 12 77.02 13.97 -9.66
C GLU A 12 78.06 15.13 -9.56
N VAL A 13 78.26 15.85 -8.45
CA VAL A 13 78.93 15.39 -7.21
C VAL A 13 78.92 16.54 -6.17
N SER A 14 78.55 16.20 -4.92
CA SER A 14 79.06 16.63 -3.59
C SER A 14 79.27 18.12 -3.22
N GLY A 15 78.74 18.48 -2.04
CA GLY A 15 79.63 18.91 -0.95
C GLY A 15 79.13 19.91 0.11
N ARG A 16 78.73 19.36 1.27
CA ARG A 16 78.89 19.89 2.66
C ARG A 16 78.27 21.24 3.07
N GLY A 17 77.51 21.19 4.18
CA GLY A 17 77.80 22.08 5.32
C GLY A 17 76.62 22.71 6.09
N ARG A 18 76.25 22.05 7.20
CA ARG A 18 75.91 22.60 8.52
C ARG A 18 74.74 23.62 8.71
N ALA A 19 73.78 23.12 9.48
CA ALA A 19 73.31 23.63 10.78
C ALA A 19 72.39 24.88 10.84
N SER A 20 71.15 24.56 11.20
CA SER A 20 70.39 25.14 12.33
C SER A 20 70.09 26.63 12.30
N ARG A 21 68.80 26.95 12.13
CA ARG A 21 68.08 27.93 12.97
C ARG A 21 66.57 27.73 12.83
N CYS A 22 65.97 27.30 13.93
CA CYS A 22 64.54 27.34 14.18
C CYS A 22 64.04 28.79 14.14
N CYS A 23 63.00 29.05 13.36
CA CYS A 23 62.06 30.14 13.58
C CYS A 23 60.68 29.59 13.22
N GLY A 24 59.96 29.11 14.24
CA GLY A 24 58.59 28.61 14.10
C GLY A 24 57.63 29.77 13.87
N LEU A 25 57.00 29.79 12.69
CA LEU A 25 55.86 30.65 12.40
C LEU A 25 54.61 29.95 12.95
N LEU A 26 54.03 30.51 14.01
CA LEU A 26 52.74 30.11 14.57
C LEU A 26 51.63 30.48 13.58
N VAL A 27 51.20 29.52 12.75
CA VAL A 27 49.94 29.61 12.01
C VAL A 27 48.82 29.31 13.01
N ALA A 28 48.09 30.35 13.41
CA ALA A 28 46.85 30.22 14.14
C ALA A 28 45.81 29.57 13.21
N LEU A 29 45.67 28.24 13.33
CA LEU A 29 44.58 27.49 12.74
C LEU A 29 43.31 27.84 13.55
N VAL A 30 42.52 28.77 13.03
CA VAL A 30 41.16 29.01 13.52
C VAL A 30 40.35 27.77 13.14
N LEU A 31 40.25 26.84 14.09
CA LEU A 31 39.23 25.80 14.10
C LEU A 31 37.88 26.49 14.26
N THR A 32 37.28 26.92 13.14
CA THR A 32 35.83 27.06 13.08
C THR A 32 35.27 25.66 13.25
N GLY A 33 34.98 25.28 14.50
CA GLY A 33 34.14 24.14 14.80
C GLY A 33 32.83 24.35 14.05
N GLY A 34 32.67 23.64 12.94
CA GLY A 34 31.35 23.43 12.36
C GLY A 34 30.49 22.88 13.47
N LEU A 35 29.43 23.61 13.80
CA LEU A 35 28.31 23.04 14.51
C LEU A 35 27.82 21.89 13.64
N ASP A 36 28.22 20.66 13.97
CA ASP A 36 27.52 19.47 13.52
C ASP A 36 26.06 19.71 13.93
N ALA A 37 25.22 20.04 12.94
CA ALA A 37 23.78 20.09 13.14
C ALA A 37 23.40 18.67 13.59
N ALA A 38 23.16 18.51 14.89
CA ALA A 38 22.81 17.22 15.48
C ALA A 38 21.69 16.61 14.63
N SER A 39 21.99 15.51 13.94
CA SER A 39 21.00 14.81 13.13
C SER A 39 19.91 14.32 14.07
N GLY A 40 18.69 14.86 13.95
CA GLY A 40 17.56 14.40 14.76
C GLY A 40 17.24 12.94 14.50
N ALA A 41 16.53 12.31 15.43
CA ALA A 41 16.21 10.89 15.33
C ALA A 41 15.11 10.64 14.28
N THR A 42 15.26 9.59 13.49
CA THR A 42 14.17 9.06 12.65
C THR A 42 13.39 8.02 13.46
N ARG A 43 12.08 8.24 13.60
CA ARG A 43 11.14 7.38 14.33
C ARG A 43 10.05 6.89 13.40
N ALA A 44 9.68 5.62 13.52
CA ALA A 44 8.64 5.01 12.72
C ALA A 44 7.61 4.27 13.59
N TRP A 45 6.33 4.63 13.45
CA TRP A 45 5.20 3.94 14.09
C TRP A 45 4.48 3.10 13.04
N LEU A 46 4.50 1.79 13.23
CA LEU A 46 4.04 0.81 12.25
C LEU A 46 2.83 0.06 12.83
N VAL A 47 1.67 0.22 12.21
CA VAL A 47 0.40 -0.26 12.76
C VAL A 47 -0.25 -1.29 11.84
N ALA A 48 -0.47 -2.50 12.36
CA ALA A 48 -1.32 -3.50 11.73
C ALA A 48 -2.76 -3.38 12.25
N GLY A 49 -3.70 -3.01 11.37
CA GLY A 49 -5.13 -3.01 11.66
C GLY A 49 -5.75 -4.36 11.36
N GLU A 50 -6.20 -5.06 12.40
CA GLU A 50 -6.98 -6.30 12.28
C GLU A 50 -8.17 -6.18 13.25
N PRO A 51 -9.39 -5.88 12.80
CA PRO A 51 -10.46 -5.52 13.73
C PRO A 51 -11.16 -6.69 14.43
N ASP A 52 -11.02 -7.92 13.92
CA ASP A 52 -11.67 -9.12 14.47
C ASP A 52 -10.66 -10.27 14.57
N ALA A 53 -10.55 -10.89 15.75
CA ALA A 53 -9.74 -12.10 16.00
C ALA A 53 -10.08 -13.26 15.05
N ARG A 54 -11.34 -13.35 14.61
CA ARG A 54 -11.83 -14.40 13.71
C ARG A 54 -11.51 -14.13 12.24
N ILE A 55 -11.16 -12.89 11.92
CA ILE A 55 -10.78 -12.39 10.59
C ILE A 55 -9.45 -11.64 10.76
N ALA A 56 -8.50 -12.24 11.46
CA ALA A 56 -7.13 -11.75 11.49
C ALA A 56 -6.62 -11.83 10.04
N ASP A 57 -6.59 -10.69 9.34
CA ASP A 57 -5.97 -10.61 8.03
C ASP A 57 -4.47 -10.66 8.26
N SER A 58 -3.93 -11.87 8.32
CA SER A 58 -2.52 -12.13 8.58
C SER A 58 -1.57 -11.34 7.66
N ARG A 59 -2.09 -10.78 6.55
CA ARG A 59 -1.36 -9.91 5.62
C ARG A 59 -1.04 -8.53 6.20
N SER A 60 -1.91 -7.95 7.03
CA SER A 60 -1.66 -6.67 7.71
C SER A 60 -0.46 -6.78 8.64
N THR A 61 -0.49 -7.78 9.53
CA THR A 61 0.64 -8.12 10.40
C THR A 61 1.90 -8.45 9.60
N ALA A 62 1.79 -9.33 8.59
CA ALA A 62 2.94 -9.71 7.76
C ALA A 62 3.63 -8.50 7.10
N THR A 63 2.83 -7.59 6.56
CA THR A 63 3.32 -6.40 5.86
C THR A 63 3.95 -5.43 6.85
N THR A 64 3.31 -5.21 7.99
CA THR A 64 3.85 -4.35 9.05
C THR A 64 5.19 -4.86 9.58
N LEU A 65 5.30 -6.17 9.82
CA LEU A 65 6.56 -6.80 10.26
C LEU A 65 7.66 -6.73 9.21
N TRP A 66 7.32 -6.95 7.94
CA TRP A 66 8.27 -6.81 6.84
C TRP A 66 8.77 -5.37 6.72
N VAL A 67 7.87 -4.38 6.79
CA VAL A 67 8.25 -2.95 6.80
C VAL A 67 9.14 -2.63 7.99
N ALA A 68 8.85 -3.17 9.18
CA ALA A 68 9.69 -2.99 10.36
C ALA A 68 11.12 -3.51 10.16
N ASP A 69 11.26 -4.64 9.47
CA ASP A 69 12.56 -5.21 9.10
C ASP A 69 13.29 -4.33 8.08
N THR A 70 12.58 -3.86 7.04
CA THR A 70 13.08 -2.93 6.02
C THR A 70 13.62 -1.63 6.63
N LEU A 71 12.95 -1.11 7.66
CA LEU A 71 13.31 0.16 8.29
C LEU A 71 14.29 0.03 9.46
N ARG A 72 14.66 -1.18 9.88
CA ARG A 72 15.46 -1.40 11.10
C ARG A 72 16.82 -0.68 11.08
N ALA A 73 17.40 -0.49 9.90
CA ALA A 73 18.68 0.20 9.74
C ALA A 73 18.56 1.74 9.69
N SER A 74 17.37 2.29 9.44
CA SER A 74 17.17 3.72 9.17
C SER A 74 16.25 4.43 10.17
N ALA A 75 15.51 3.69 11.00
CA ALA A 75 14.58 4.28 11.96
C ALA A 75 14.48 3.48 13.27
N ILE A 76 14.20 4.19 14.36
CA ILE A 76 13.71 3.59 15.60
C ILE A 76 12.25 3.19 15.37
N THR A 77 11.97 1.90 15.28
CA THR A 77 10.64 1.36 14.96
C THR A 77 9.85 0.99 16.21
N GLN A 78 8.58 1.36 16.24
CA GLN A 78 7.59 0.90 17.19
C GLN A 78 6.44 0.25 16.45
N THR A 79 6.20 -1.04 16.74
CA THR A 79 5.23 -1.85 16.02
C THR A 79 4.02 -2.14 16.89
N PHE A 80 2.83 -1.85 16.35
CA PHE A 80 1.54 -2.10 16.96
C PHE A 80 0.84 -3.22 16.19
N LEU A 81 0.51 -4.32 16.87
CA LEU A 81 -0.19 -5.48 16.30
C LEU A 81 -1.50 -5.76 17.03
N ALA A 82 -2.37 -6.52 16.36
CA ALA A 82 -3.50 -7.18 17.02
C ALA A 82 -2.98 -8.16 18.07
N ASP A 83 -3.57 -8.11 19.27
CA ASP A 83 -3.23 -8.93 20.45
C ASP A 83 -1.71 -9.04 20.76
N PRO A 84 -1.13 -8.14 21.57
CA PRO A 84 0.29 -8.09 21.84
C PRO A 84 0.78 -9.13 22.87
N THR A 85 -0.01 -10.16 23.22
CA THR A 85 0.42 -11.15 24.21
C THR A 85 1.65 -11.93 23.70
N PRO A 86 2.72 -12.05 24.51
CA PRO A 86 3.93 -12.79 24.15
C PRO A 86 3.71 -14.30 24.02
N ASP A 87 2.54 -14.79 24.44
CA ASP A 87 2.08 -16.14 24.14
C ASP A 87 1.64 -16.18 22.68
N VAL A 88 2.59 -16.62 21.86
CA VAL A 88 2.44 -17.26 20.55
C VAL A 88 1.06 -17.05 19.95
N LEU A 89 0.95 -16.17 18.95
CA LEU A 89 -0.09 -16.29 17.95
C LEU A 89 0.17 -17.59 17.17
N GLU A 90 -0.13 -18.73 17.79
CA GLU A 90 0.01 -20.06 17.20
C GLU A 90 -1.22 -20.31 16.35
N ILE A 91 -1.33 -19.59 15.24
CA ILE A 91 -2.33 -19.94 14.24
C ILE A 91 -1.78 -21.15 13.48
N ARG A 92 -2.29 -22.33 13.84
CA ARG A 92 -1.91 -23.63 13.27
C ARG A 92 -2.11 -23.66 11.75
N SER A 93 -1.03 -23.74 10.98
CA SER A 93 -1.01 -24.41 9.69
C SER A 93 -1.05 -25.94 9.86
N GLY A 94 -1.81 -26.62 9.00
CA GLY A 94 -1.73 -28.05 8.71
C GLY A 94 -2.01 -28.26 7.20
N PRO A 95 -1.48 -29.33 6.57
CA PRO A 95 -0.36 -29.21 5.65
C PRO A 95 -0.73 -29.42 4.17
N ASN A 96 0.23 -29.16 3.27
CA ASN A 96 0.40 -30.00 2.10
C ASN A 96 0.53 -31.46 2.58
N GLY A 97 -0.57 -32.19 2.50
CA GLY A 97 -0.72 -33.58 2.88
C GLY A 97 -2.14 -33.97 2.49
N ALA A 98 -2.34 -35.21 2.08
CA ALA A 98 -3.60 -35.74 1.54
C ALA A 98 -4.81 -35.69 2.51
N ASP A 99 -4.69 -35.04 3.66
CA ASP A 99 -5.72 -34.84 4.69
C ASP A 99 -5.93 -33.33 4.94
N SER A 100 -6.60 -32.65 4.01
CA SER A 100 -7.02 -31.24 4.12
C SER A 100 -8.44 -31.16 4.72
N PRO A 101 -8.97 -29.97 5.14
CA PRO A 101 -10.37 -29.74 5.58
C PRO A 101 -11.44 -29.98 4.49
N THR A 102 -11.14 -30.80 3.47
CA THR A 102 -12.04 -31.23 2.41
C THR A 102 -13.14 -32.16 2.91
N THR A 103 -13.05 -32.65 4.16
CA THR A 103 -13.98 -33.57 4.79
C THR A 103 -15.40 -33.03 4.97
N LEU A 104 -15.65 -31.73 4.79
CA LEU A 104 -16.99 -31.13 4.83
C LEU A 104 -17.38 -30.40 3.53
N GLN A 105 -16.59 -30.53 2.46
CA GLN A 105 -16.74 -29.69 1.27
C GLN A 105 -18.13 -29.79 0.60
N PRO A 106 -18.74 -30.98 0.45
CA PRO A 106 -20.12 -31.09 -0.02
C PRO A 106 -21.14 -30.31 0.81
N LEU A 107 -21.07 -30.40 2.14
CA LEU A 107 -21.97 -29.66 3.02
C LEU A 107 -21.68 -28.15 2.94
N ALA A 108 -20.42 -27.75 3.00
CA ALA A 108 -20.02 -26.34 2.90
C ALA A 108 -20.51 -25.71 1.59
N ARG A 109 -20.38 -26.41 0.45
CA ARG A 109 -20.89 -25.94 -0.85
C ARG A 109 -22.40 -25.79 -0.86
N VAL A 110 -23.16 -26.71 -0.26
CA VAL A 110 -24.62 -26.61 -0.16
C VAL A 110 -25.03 -25.42 0.71
N PHE A 111 -24.31 -25.14 1.79
CA PHE A 111 -24.59 -24.02 2.69
C PHE A 111 -23.93 -22.68 2.31
N GLY A 112 -23.18 -22.64 1.19
CA GLY A 112 -22.52 -21.40 0.72
C GLY A 112 -21.29 -21.00 1.55
N GLN A 113 -20.68 -21.97 2.24
CA GLN A 113 -19.54 -21.78 3.15
C GLN A 113 -18.22 -22.35 2.58
N GLN A 114 -18.19 -22.70 1.29
CA GLN A 114 -17.03 -23.33 0.66
C GLN A 114 -15.73 -22.51 0.73
N ALA A 115 -15.83 -21.19 0.88
CA ALA A 115 -14.68 -20.31 1.00
C ALA A 115 -13.98 -20.43 2.37
N PHE A 116 -14.70 -20.81 3.42
CA PHE A 116 -14.14 -20.96 4.77
C PHE A 116 -13.23 -22.18 4.91
N ASN A 117 -13.41 -23.21 4.07
CA ASN A 117 -12.59 -24.41 4.06
C ASN A 117 -11.24 -24.23 3.33
N ALA A 118 -11.05 -23.10 2.65
CA ALA A 118 -9.91 -22.86 1.75
C ALA A 118 -8.92 -21.79 2.26
N VAL A 119 -9.14 -21.22 3.45
CA VAL A 119 -8.31 -20.11 3.94
C VAL A 119 -6.95 -20.62 4.44
N PRO A 120 -5.83 -20.22 3.83
CA PRO A 120 -4.50 -20.55 4.34
C PRO A 120 -4.23 -19.81 5.63
N VAL A 121 -3.69 -20.52 6.62
CA VAL A 121 -3.27 -19.97 7.91
C VAL A 121 -1.77 -19.67 7.87
N TRP A 122 -1.38 -18.43 8.15
CA TRP A 122 0.00 -17.95 8.15
C TRP A 122 0.58 -17.83 9.58
N ARG A 123 1.90 -18.09 9.72
CA ARG A 123 2.64 -18.02 10.99
C ARG A 123 3.72 -16.96 10.92
N TYR A 124 3.81 -16.10 11.94
CA TYR A 124 4.92 -15.16 12.12
C TYR A 124 5.48 -15.31 13.54
N ARG A 125 6.82 -15.43 13.65
CA ARG A 125 7.52 -15.23 14.93
C ARG A 125 8.03 -13.80 14.95
N VAL A 126 7.69 -13.05 15.99
CA VAL A 126 8.13 -11.66 16.17
C VAL A 126 9.10 -11.59 17.35
N SER A 127 10.18 -10.84 17.22
CA SER A 127 11.28 -10.77 18.21
C SER A 127 11.45 -9.40 18.87
N SER A 128 10.46 -8.50 18.80
CA SER A 128 10.61 -7.11 19.27
C SER A 128 9.41 -6.60 20.08
N THR A 129 9.57 -5.41 20.67
CA THR A 129 8.57 -4.67 21.45
C THR A 129 7.25 -4.51 20.69
N LEU A 130 6.26 -5.31 21.06
CA LEU A 130 4.90 -5.26 20.54
C LEU A 130 4.02 -4.41 21.45
N ALA A 131 3.32 -3.45 20.87
CA ALA A 131 2.24 -2.73 21.52
C ALA A 131 0.89 -3.16 20.92
N GLY A 132 -0.18 -3.06 21.70
CA GLY A 132 -1.52 -3.37 21.22
C GLY A 132 -2.03 -2.32 20.25
N ALA A 133 -2.55 -2.74 19.10
CA ALA A 133 -3.13 -1.88 18.07
C ALA A 133 -4.58 -1.46 18.37
N ARG A 134 -5.01 -1.42 19.64
CA ARG A 134 -6.33 -0.89 20.03
C ARG A 134 -6.29 0.64 20.05
N ALA A 135 -7.39 1.31 19.69
CA ALA A 135 -7.40 2.76 19.48
C ALA A 135 -6.93 3.59 20.69
N ASP A 136 -7.32 3.21 21.90
CA ASP A 136 -6.93 3.90 23.15
C ASP A 136 -5.44 3.75 23.44
N MET A 137 -4.89 2.54 23.28
CA MET A 137 -3.46 2.25 23.47
C MET A 137 -2.61 2.95 22.40
N LEU A 138 -3.03 2.86 21.14
CA LEU A 138 -2.35 3.52 20.03
C LEU A 138 -2.37 5.03 20.21
N SER A 139 -3.53 5.63 20.50
CA SER A 139 -3.65 7.08 20.66
C SER A 139 -2.80 7.59 21.81
N ALA A 140 -2.80 6.90 22.96
CA ALA A 140 -1.96 7.28 24.10
C ALA A 140 -0.46 7.17 23.79
N ALA A 141 -0.03 6.14 23.06
CA ALA A 141 1.36 5.98 22.64
C ALA A 141 1.77 7.07 21.65
N LEU A 142 0.96 7.32 20.61
CA LEU A 142 1.22 8.36 19.61
C LEU A 142 1.26 9.75 20.25
N ASP A 143 0.34 10.05 21.18
CA ASP A 143 0.30 11.34 21.87
C ASP A 143 1.61 11.61 22.62
N LYS A 144 2.04 10.61 23.41
CA LYS A 144 3.31 10.65 24.15
C LYS A 144 4.50 10.81 23.20
N ASP A 145 4.59 9.99 22.16
CA ASP A 145 5.76 9.94 21.31
C ASP A 145 5.87 11.16 20.39
N PHE A 146 4.73 11.64 19.85
CA PHE A 146 4.68 12.86 19.06
C PHE A 146 5.04 14.09 19.90
N GLY A 147 4.59 14.15 21.15
CA GLY A 147 4.98 15.20 22.09
C GLY A 147 6.45 15.16 22.51
N ALA A 148 7.11 14.00 22.36
CA ALA A 148 8.54 13.83 22.68
C ALA A 148 9.48 14.09 21.49
N MET A 149 8.96 14.37 20.29
CA MET A 149 9.78 14.67 19.11
C MET A 149 10.46 16.04 19.23
N GLY A 150 11.73 16.10 18.85
CA GLY A 150 12.47 17.35 18.68
C GLY A 150 12.23 18.01 17.32
N PRO A 151 12.54 19.32 17.13
CA PRO A 151 12.35 20.02 15.85
C PRO A 151 13.18 19.47 14.68
N ALA A 152 14.27 18.75 14.97
CA ALA A 152 15.13 18.11 13.99
C ALA A 152 14.76 16.63 13.74
N ASP A 153 13.87 16.05 14.56
CA ASP A 153 13.45 14.66 14.42
C ASP A 153 12.59 14.47 13.18
N ARG A 154 12.53 13.22 12.70
CA ARG A 154 11.75 12.81 11.53
C ARG A 154 10.79 11.71 11.92
N GLY A 155 9.53 11.84 11.53
CA GLY A 155 8.48 10.87 11.83
C GLY A 155 7.95 10.16 10.59
N LEU A 156 7.71 8.86 10.69
CA LEU A 156 6.96 8.07 9.73
C LEU A 156 5.86 7.30 10.44
N PHE A 157 4.60 7.50 10.04
CA PHE A 157 3.48 6.68 10.45
C PHE A 157 3.05 5.79 9.28
N PHE A 158 3.06 4.47 9.49
CA PHE A 158 2.61 3.49 8.52
C PHE A 158 1.42 2.71 9.06
N TYR A 159 0.40 2.52 8.22
CA TYR A 159 -0.74 1.69 8.54
C TYR A 159 -1.03 0.68 7.43
N ALA A 160 -1.15 -0.58 7.81
CA ALA A 160 -1.67 -1.66 6.97
C ALA A 160 -2.89 -2.29 7.65
N GLY A 161 -4.04 -2.26 7.00
CA GLY A 161 -5.28 -2.81 7.54
C GLY A 161 -6.52 -2.33 6.80
N PRO A 162 -7.72 -2.71 7.25
CA PRO A 162 -8.95 -2.21 6.66
C PRO A 162 -9.18 -0.74 7.04
N GLY A 163 -9.88 -0.03 6.15
CA GLY A 163 -10.36 1.34 6.39
C GLY A 163 -11.88 1.38 6.31
N ALA A 164 -12.50 2.29 7.06
CA ALA A 164 -13.94 2.55 6.99
C ALA A 164 -14.20 3.97 6.46
N PRO A 165 -15.10 4.16 5.48
CA PRO A 165 -15.50 5.49 5.04
C PRO A 165 -16.46 6.13 6.04
N ASP A 166 -16.38 7.46 6.15
CA ASP A 166 -17.47 8.27 6.67
C ASP A 166 -18.27 8.82 5.47
N THR A 167 -19.59 8.63 5.50
CA THR A 167 -20.47 8.96 4.38
C THR A 167 -20.78 10.46 4.26
N THR A 168 -20.46 11.25 5.29
CA THR A 168 -20.73 12.68 5.36
C THR A 168 -19.48 13.48 5.06
N ASP A 169 -18.35 13.07 5.62
CA ASP A 169 -17.10 13.81 5.50
C ASP A 169 -15.87 12.91 5.58
N ALA A 170 -15.00 12.93 4.57
CA ALA A 170 -13.80 12.10 4.52
C ALA A 170 -12.80 12.33 5.67
N ALA A 171 -12.97 13.38 6.48
CA ALA A 171 -12.23 13.56 7.73
C ALA A 171 -12.67 12.60 8.86
N GLY A 172 -13.84 11.96 8.72
CA GLY A 172 -14.32 10.87 9.57
C GLY A 172 -13.85 9.48 9.09
N ASN A 173 -13.16 9.38 7.95
CA ASN A 173 -12.59 8.11 7.51
C ASN A 173 -11.68 7.53 8.60
N THR A 174 -11.80 6.23 8.85
CA THR A 174 -11.26 5.60 10.04
C THR A 174 -10.33 4.45 9.69
N LEU A 175 -9.17 4.39 10.38
CA LEU A 175 -8.31 3.22 10.45
C LEU A 175 -9.01 2.19 11.35
N ARG A 176 -9.33 0.99 10.85
CA ARG A 176 -9.98 -0.06 11.67
C ARG A 176 -8.93 -0.84 12.46
N LEU A 177 -9.00 -0.70 13.77
CA LEU A 177 -8.03 -1.17 14.74
C LEU A 177 -8.53 -2.40 15.49
N TRP A 178 -7.67 -3.01 16.31
CA TRP A 178 -7.99 -4.20 17.10
C TRP A 178 -9.24 -3.99 17.97
N ASP A 179 -9.95 -5.09 18.25
CA ASP A 179 -11.15 -5.10 19.08
C ASP A 179 -12.28 -4.21 18.52
N ASN A 180 -12.39 -4.17 17.18
CA ASN A 180 -13.30 -3.30 16.44
C ASN A 180 -13.25 -1.82 16.82
N THR A 181 -12.13 -1.35 17.36
CA THR A 181 -11.90 0.07 17.60
C THR A 181 -11.47 0.77 16.31
N GLY A 182 -11.34 2.10 16.34
CA GLY A 182 -10.85 2.84 15.18
C GLY A 182 -10.20 4.17 15.52
N LEU A 183 -9.41 4.69 14.59
CA LEU A 183 -8.80 6.01 14.67
C LEU A 183 -9.15 6.81 13.41
N ALA A 184 -9.95 7.87 13.57
CA ALA A 184 -10.40 8.73 12.48
C ALA A 184 -9.33 9.74 12.04
N VAL A 185 -9.44 10.29 10.83
CA VAL A 185 -8.50 11.32 10.32
C VAL A 185 -8.42 12.53 11.28
N ARG A 186 -9.55 12.97 11.84
CA ARG A 186 -9.61 14.10 12.79
C ARG A 186 -8.87 13.82 14.10
N GLU A 187 -8.96 12.59 14.59
CA GLU A 187 -8.28 12.18 15.81
C GLU A 187 -6.77 12.11 15.56
N LEU A 188 -6.36 11.51 14.42
CA LEU A 188 -4.96 11.47 14.02
C LEU A 188 -4.39 12.87 13.76
N ASP A 189 -5.15 13.81 13.16
CA ASP A 189 -4.74 15.22 13.04
C ASP A 189 -4.50 15.85 14.41
N THR A 190 -5.38 15.57 15.37
CA THR A 190 -5.28 16.11 16.74
C THR A 190 -4.02 15.63 17.41
N LEU A 191 -3.73 14.33 17.37
CA LEU A 191 -2.49 13.75 17.89
C LEU A 191 -1.27 14.36 17.19
N ALA A 192 -1.28 14.42 15.86
CA ALA A 192 -0.15 14.92 15.08
C ALA A 192 0.15 16.42 15.31
N ARG A 193 -0.70 17.19 16.00
CA ARG A 193 -0.41 18.60 16.36
C ARG A 193 0.65 18.71 17.45
N HIS A 194 0.89 17.64 18.20
CA HIS A 194 1.96 17.60 19.20
C HIS A 194 3.35 17.48 18.56
N VAL A 195 3.45 17.10 17.29
CA VAL A 195 4.71 17.12 16.54
C VAL A 195 5.15 18.58 16.31
N PRO A 196 6.44 18.93 16.56
CA PRO A 196 6.99 20.25 16.27
C PRO A 196 6.71 20.68 14.83
N VAL A 197 6.40 21.97 14.63
CA VAL A 197 5.98 22.49 13.31
C VAL A 197 7.00 22.27 12.19
N ASN A 198 8.30 22.22 12.52
CA ASN A 198 9.40 22.05 11.57
C ASN A 198 9.79 20.59 11.35
N ALA A 199 9.46 19.70 12.30
CA ALA A 199 9.79 18.28 12.20
C ALA A 199 8.91 17.62 11.12
N PRO A 200 9.49 17.00 10.09
CA PRO A 200 8.71 16.35 9.05
C PRO A 200 8.01 15.10 9.59
N MET A 201 6.69 15.05 9.41
CA MET A 201 5.87 13.90 9.75
C MET A 201 5.21 13.34 8.49
N ARG A 202 5.60 12.11 8.12
CA ARG A 202 5.08 11.42 6.93
C ARG A 202 4.08 10.35 7.31
N PHE A 203 3.06 10.19 6.48
CA PHE A 203 2.04 9.15 6.64
C PHE A 203 2.01 8.28 5.39
N VAL A 204 2.11 6.96 5.53
CA VAL A 204 1.95 5.99 4.43
C VAL A 204 0.79 5.07 4.78
N LEU A 205 -0.29 5.16 4.00
CA LEU A 205 -1.60 4.63 4.34
C LEU A 205 -2.14 3.78 3.18
N THR A 206 -2.25 2.46 3.39
CA THR A 206 -2.49 1.50 2.29
C THR A 206 -3.95 1.02 2.23
N GLN A 207 -4.79 1.47 3.14
CA GLN A 207 -6.16 1.01 3.29
C GLN A 207 -7.14 1.64 2.29
N CYS A 208 -8.32 1.02 2.17
CA CYS A 208 -9.47 1.63 1.51
C CYS A 208 -9.79 3.02 2.06
N HIS A 209 -10.15 3.94 1.16
CA HIS A 209 -10.48 5.34 1.50
C HIS A 209 -9.32 6.12 2.14
N SER A 210 -8.08 5.65 1.97
CA SER A 210 -6.87 6.28 2.51
C SER A 210 -6.67 7.72 2.04
N SER A 211 -7.09 8.10 0.84
CA SER A 211 -7.01 9.51 0.41
C SER A 211 -7.80 10.49 1.29
N GLY A 212 -8.71 10.04 2.16
CA GLY A 212 -9.35 10.92 3.15
C GLY A 212 -8.31 11.54 4.09
N PHE A 213 -7.23 10.81 4.34
CA PHE A 213 -6.10 11.22 5.16
C PHE A 213 -5.16 12.20 4.47
N GLN A 214 -5.31 12.47 3.15
CA GLN A 214 -4.64 13.60 2.50
C GLN A 214 -4.98 14.94 3.16
N ARG A 215 -6.07 14.99 3.95
CA ARG A 215 -6.46 16.17 4.73
C ARG A 215 -5.54 16.45 5.92
N LEU A 216 -4.69 15.51 6.34
CA LEU A 216 -3.74 15.72 7.46
C LEU A 216 -2.73 16.86 7.21
N ILE A 217 -2.51 17.23 5.94
CA ILE A 217 -1.66 18.36 5.56
C ILE A 217 -2.34 19.72 5.80
N ARG A 218 -3.61 19.73 6.23
CA ARG A 218 -4.45 20.92 6.39
C ARG A 218 -4.85 21.11 7.84
N SER A 219 -5.07 22.37 8.23
CA SER A 219 -5.53 22.69 9.58
C SER A 219 -6.87 22.00 9.89
N GLY A 220 -6.92 21.21 10.95
CA GLY A 220 -8.13 20.54 11.43
C GLY A 220 -8.65 19.42 10.54
N ALA A 221 -7.81 18.87 9.65
CA ALA A 221 -8.21 17.91 8.62
C ALA A 221 -9.43 18.38 7.79
N ARG A 222 -9.59 19.70 7.62
CA ARG A 222 -10.73 20.29 6.89
C ARG A 222 -10.54 20.20 5.38
N ASP A 223 -11.65 20.19 4.66
CA ASP A 223 -11.64 20.25 3.20
C ASP A 223 -11.41 21.68 2.68
N GLN A 224 -10.18 22.16 2.82
CA GLN A 224 -9.77 23.50 2.39
C GLN A 224 -8.57 23.45 1.45
N ARG A 225 -8.26 24.55 0.76
CA ARG A 225 -7.10 24.63 -0.14
C ARG A 225 -5.79 24.96 0.59
N SER A 226 -5.87 25.73 1.68
CA SER A 226 -4.70 26.14 2.45
C SER A 226 -4.07 24.97 3.22
N LEU A 227 -2.75 24.94 3.24
CA LEU A 227 -1.99 24.01 4.06
C LEU A 227 -2.02 24.43 5.53
N GLY A 228 -1.89 23.45 6.42
CA GLY A 228 -1.64 23.68 7.84
C GLY A 228 -0.21 24.20 8.06
N ARG A 229 0.09 24.63 9.29
CA ARG A 229 1.43 25.11 9.65
C ARG A 229 2.46 24.00 9.84
N HIS A 230 2.02 22.78 10.19
CA HIS A 230 2.91 21.65 10.47
C HIS A 230 3.50 21.08 9.17
N ASN A 231 4.76 20.64 9.23
CA ASN A 231 5.46 19.99 8.13
C ASN A 231 5.01 18.53 7.99
N ARG A 232 3.93 18.29 7.23
CA ARG A 232 3.32 16.97 7.06
C ARG A 232 3.12 16.63 5.59
N CYS A 233 3.33 15.38 5.24
CA CYS A 233 3.06 14.84 3.91
C CYS A 233 2.46 13.44 4.01
N VAL A 234 1.66 13.07 3.01
CA VAL A 234 0.81 11.89 3.06
C VAL A 234 0.86 11.13 1.74
N PHE A 235 1.10 9.83 1.83
CA PHE A 235 1.06 8.88 0.74
C PHE A 235 -0.07 7.88 0.98
N THR A 236 -0.92 7.68 0.00
CA THR A 236 -2.15 6.89 0.11
C THR A 236 -2.27 5.92 -1.04
N ALA A 237 -2.76 4.71 -0.82
CA ALA A 237 -2.96 3.72 -1.89
C ALA A 237 -4.25 3.94 -2.71
N GLU A 238 -5.28 4.58 -2.14
CA GLU A 238 -6.64 4.60 -2.73
C GLU A 238 -7.27 6.01 -2.70
N PRO A 239 -8.05 6.42 -3.73
CA PRO A 239 -8.79 7.67 -3.77
C PRO A 239 -9.97 7.73 -2.77
N VAL A 240 -10.46 8.94 -2.46
CA VAL A 240 -11.62 9.17 -1.56
C VAL A 240 -12.90 8.76 -2.27
N ASP A 241 -13.06 9.26 -3.49
CA ASP A 241 -14.26 9.13 -4.30
C ASP A 241 -13.91 8.36 -5.57
N ARG A 242 -14.35 7.10 -5.65
CA ARG A 242 -14.53 6.44 -6.94
C ARG A 242 -16.03 6.41 -7.20
N ALA A 243 -16.52 7.44 -7.89
CA ALA A 243 -17.93 7.53 -8.26
C ALA A 243 -18.33 6.25 -9.03
N GLY A 244 -19.28 5.48 -8.47
CA GLY A 244 -19.94 4.37 -9.17
C GLY A 244 -19.29 2.99 -9.11
N SER A 245 -18.34 2.70 -8.21
CA SER A 245 -17.82 1.31 -8.06
C SER A 245 -17.37 1.00 -6.64
N VAL A 246 -17.56 -0.26 -6.22
CA VAL A 246 -17.01 -0.86 -4.99
C VAL A 246 -15.54 -0.46 -4.83
N PRO A 247 -15.06 -0.07 -3.62
CA PRO A 247 -13.65 0.19 -3.38
C PRO A 247 -12.81 -0.98 -3.91
N ARG A 248 -11.89 -0.69 -4.84
CA ARG A 248 -11.02 -1.69 -5.49
C ARG A 248 -9.75 -1.96 -4.71
N CYS A 249 -9.78 -1.71 -3.41
CA CYS A 249 -8.67 -2.06 -2.55
C CYS A 249 -8.69 -3.57 -2.33
N SER A 250 -7.50 -4.16 -2.22
CA SER A 250 -7.29 -5.57 -1.86
C SER A 250 -7.74 -5.87 -0.42
N SER A 251 -9.01 -5.65 -0.11
CA SER A 251 -9.67 -6.30 1.02
C SER A 251 -9.89 -7.77 0.66
N GLY A 252 -8.86 -8.58 0.84
CA GLY A 252 -8.98 -10.03 0.89
C GLY A 252 -9.06 -10.80 -0.44
N SER A 253 -8.25 -10.49 -1.46
CA SER A 253 -7.98 -11.53 -2.47
C SER A 253 -7.05 -12.59 -1.89
N ALA A 254 -7.52 -13.84 -1.91
CA ALA A 254 -6.99 -15.03 -1.24
C ALA A 254 -5.62 -15.55 -1.76
N ASP A 255 -4.87 -14.75 -2.52
CA ASP A 255 -3.62 -15.19 -3.13
C ASP A 255 -2.42 -14.70 -2.31
N ALA A 256 -2.13 -15.43 -1.25
CA ALA A 256 -0.91 -15.28 -0.46
C ALA A 256 0.30 -16.03 -1.09
N GLY A 257 0.33 -16.07 -2.43
CA GLY A 257 1.47 -16.48 -3.25
C GLY A 257 2.28 -15.28 -3.79
N SER A 258 2.96 -15.48 -4.92
CA SER A 258 3.78 -14.49 -5.66
C SER A 258 3.09 -13.14 -5.99
N GLU A 259 1.82 -12.96 -5.64
CA GLU A 259 1.05 -11.72 -5.77
C GLU A 259 1.32 -10.68 -4.67
N GLY A 260 1.82 -11.07 -3.48
CA GLY A 260 2.11 -10.13 -2.38
C GLY A 260 3.22 -9.10 -2.66
N ASN A 261 3.83 -9.18 -3.84
CA ASN A 261 4.79 -8.21 -4.36
C ASN A 261 4.14 -7.17 -5.29
N ARG A 262 2.81 -7.13 -5.45
CA ARG A 262 2.12 -6.20 -6.38
C ARG A 262 1.52 -4.98 -5.71
N ASP A 263 1.22 -5.08 -4.42
CA ASP A 263 0.54 -4.03 -3.65
C ASP A 263 1.46 -2.83 -3.39
N TYR A 264 0.85 -1.66 -3.23
CA TYR A 264 1.50 -0.36 -3.10
C TYR A 264 2.55 -0.35 -2.00
N ALA A 265 2.22 -0.90 -0.83
CA ALA A 265 3.14 -0.99 0.31
C ALA A 265 4.41 -1.78 -0.05
N ALA A 266 4.23 -2.94 -0.72
CA ALA A 266 5.35 -3.78 -1.10
C ALA A 266 6.28 -3.03 -2.06
N GLN A 267 5.73 -2.39 -3.10
CA GLN A 267 6.54 -1.65 -4.06
C GLN A 267 7.21 -0.40 -3.45
N PHE A 268 6.50 0.32 -2.59
CA PHE A 268 7.00 1.53 -1.92
C PHE A 268 8.21 1.22 -1.04
N PHE A 269 8.10 0.24 -0.14
CA PHE A 269 9.21 -0.12 0.74
C PHE A 269 10.29 -0.96 0.03
N SER A 270 9.96 -1.63 -1.07
CA SER A 270 10.96 -2.23 -1.95
C SER A 270 11.84 -1.20 -2.64
N ALA A 271 11.26 -0.08 -3.08
CA ALA A 271 12.03 1.05 -3.61
C ALA A 271 13.04 1.57 -2.58
N LEU A 272 12.62 1.75 -1.33
CA LEU A 272 13.47 2.25 -0.24
C LEU A 272 14.60 1.28 0.14
N SER A 273 14.34 -0.02 0.11
CA SER A 273 15.36 -1.05 0.44
C SER A 273 16.23 -1.48 -0.73
N GLY A 274 15.86 -1.11 -1.96
CA GLY A 274 16.50 -1.61 -3.18
C GLY A 274 16.25 -3.10 -3.44
N ARG A 275 15.31 -3.74 -2.74
CA ARG A 275 15.02 -5.18 -2.87
C ARG A 275 13.52 -5.46 -2.79
N THR A 276 13.07 -6.47 -3.53
CA THR A 276 11.68 -6.94 -3.43
C THR A 276 11.40 -7.51 -2.03
N ARG A 277 10.12 -7.72 -1.70
CA ARG A 277 9.73 -8.38 -0.46
C ARG A 277 10.34 -9.77 -0.27
N THR A 278 10.65 -10.45 -1.37
CA THR A 278 11.32 -11.77 -1.39
C THR A 278 12.85 -11.68 -1.37
N GLY A 279 13.41 -10.48 -1.32
CA GLY A 279 14.84 -10.22 -1.32
C GLY A 279 15.49 -10.22 -2.71
N ALA A 280 14.73 -10.28 -3.80
CA ALA A 280 15.27 -10.16 -5.16
C ALA A 280 15.67 -8.71 -5.47
N ALA A 281 16.50 -8.51 -6.49
CA ALA A 281 16.79 -7.17 -6.99
C ALA A 281 15.55 -6.53 -7.63
N LEU A 282 15.46 -5.20 -7.58
CA LEU A 282 14.39 -4.48 -8.27
C LEU A 282 14.55 -4.60 -9.79
N PRO A 283 13.44 -4.72 -10.55
CA PRO A 283 13.48 -4.79 -12.01
C PRO A 283 13.99 -3.48 -12.66
N ARG A 284 13.87 -2.35 -11.95
CA ARG A 284 14.35 -1.03 -12.36
C ARG A 284 14.90 -0.28 -11.15
N SER A 285 15.73 0.74 -11.41
CA SER A 285 16.15 1.67 -10.37
C SER A 285 14.95 2.43 -9.81
N ALA A 286 14.92 2.59 -8.49
CA ALA A 286 14.02 3.50 -7.80
C ALA A 286 14.55 4.94 -7.75
N ASP A 287 15.85 5.14 -8.01
CA ASP A 287 16.49 6.45 -8.12
C ASP A 287 16.11 7.03 -9.48
N LEU A 288 15.14 7.95 -9.49
CA LEU A 288 14.56 8.49 -10.71
C LEU A 288 15.34 9.70 -11.24
N ASP A 289 16.04 10.42 -10.36
CA ASP A 289 16.85 11.58 -10.73
C ASP A 289 18.36 11.28 -10.84
N GLY A 290 18.80 10.10 -10.40
CA GLY A 290 20.18 9.62 -10.50
C GLY A 290 21.12 10.14 -9.40
N ASN A 291 20.58 10.69 -8.32
CA ASN A 291 21.36 11.29 -7.23
C ASN A 291 21.88 10.26 -6.19
N ARG A 292 21.53 8.97 -6.34
CA ARG A 292 21.86 7.82 -5.49
C ARG A 292 21.21 7.81 -4.11
N VAL A 293 20.20 8.64 -3.88
CA VAL A 293 19.46 8.76 -2.62
C VAL A 293 17.98 8.58 -2.92
N ILE A 294 17.40 7.48 -2.47
CA ILE A 294 15.97 7.23 -2.68
C ILE A 294 15.15 8.02 -1.66
N THR A 295 14.31 8.91 -2.18
CA THR A 295 13.34 9.67 -1.39
C THR A 295 12.01 8.92 -1.25
N LEU A 296 11.14 9.37 -0.33
CA LEU A 296 9.78 8.81 -0.22
C LEU A 296 8.93 9.14 -1.46
N HIS A 297 9.18 10.30 -2.07
CA HIS A 297 8.56 10.68 -3.34
C HIS A 297 8.94 9.73 -4.48
N GLU A 298 10.23 9.41 -4.63
CA GLU A 298 10.67 8.44 -5.62
C GLU A 298 10.16 7.03 -5.34
N ALA A 299 10.12 6.62 -4.06
CA ALA A 299 9.49 5.37 -3.66
C ALA A 299 7.99 5.33 -4.03
N HIS A 300 7.29 6.46 -3.90
CA HIS A 300 5.91 6.61 -4.37
C HIS A 300 5.79 6.45 -5.88
N LEU A 301 6.58 7.19 -6.66
CA LEU A 301 6.55 7.12 -8.12
C LEU A 301 6.96 5.75 -8.65
N TYR A 302 7.95 5.10 -8.02
CA TYR A 302 8.31 3.71 -8.29
C TYR A 302 7.12 2.77 -8.07
N ALA A 303 6.40 2.91 -6.95
CA ALA A 303 5.22 2.11 -6.67
C ALA A 303 4.04 2.40 -7.63
N VAL A 304 3.92 3.63 -8.14
CA VAL A 304 2.99 3.95 -9.23
C VAL A 304 3.34 3.17 -10.49
N ILE A 305 4.62 3.14 -10.88
CA ILE A 305 5.12 2.48 -12.09
C ILE A 305 5.05 0.95 -12.00
N GLU A 306 5.54 0.39 -10.90
CA GLU A 306 5.76 -1.05 -10.75
C GLU A 306 4.58 -1.79 -10.13
N GLY A 307 3.74 -1.09 -9.36
CA GLY A 307 2.56 -1.67 -8.74
C GLY A 307 1.53 -2.14 -9.76
N ASP A 308 1.29 -3.45 -9.80
CA ASP A 308 0.27 -4.08 -10.65
C ASP A 308 -1.03 -4.41 -9.87
N GLY A 309 -1.17 -3.80 -8.69
CA GLY A 309 -2.40 -3.85 -7.89
C GLY A 309 -3.54 -3.03 -8.49
N ALA A 310 -4.72 -3.16 -7.87
CA ALA A 310 -5.91 -2.38 -8.23
C ALA A 310 -5.94 -0.98 -7.57
N GLU A 311 -4.92 -0.66 -6.79
CA GLU A 311 -4.71 0.60 -6.08
C GLU A 311 -4.30 1.74 -7.02
N LEU A 312 -4.81 2.94 -6.73
CA LEU A 312 -4.49 4.18 -7.44
C LEU A 312 -3.82 5.17 -6.48
N PRO A 313 -2.50 5.02 -6.24
CA PRO A 313 -1.81 5.75 -5.18
C PRO A 313 -1.77 7.25 -5.43
N ARG A 314 -1.70 8.03 -4.35
CA ARG A 314 -1.49 9.48 -4.38
C ARG A 314 -0.49 9.95 -3.33
N ALA A 315 0.33 10.92 -3.71
CA ALA A 315 1.09 11.77 -2.80
C ALA A 315 0.34 13.07 -2.52
N SER A 316 0.78 13.78 -1.47
CA SER A 316 0.16 15.03 -1.05
C SER A 316 0.48 16.19 -1.99
N THR A 317 1.68 16.25 -2.57
CA THR A 317 2.05 17.17 -3.65
C THR A 317 1.12 17.04 -4.85
N GLU A 318 0.88 15.82 -5.31
CA GLU A 318 -0.03 15.55 -6.42
C GLU A 318 -1.46 15.99 -6.13
N THR A 319 -1.97 15.66 -4.93
CA THR A 319 -3.32 16.06 -4.50
C THR A 319 -3.45 17.59 -4.38
N TYR A 320 -2.36 18.25 -3.97
CA TYR A 320 -2.29 19.72 -3.92
C TYR A 320 -2.37 20.33 -5.33
N LEU A 321 -1.61 19.80 -6.29
CA LEU A 321 -1.64 20.23 -7.70
C LEU A 321 -3.04 20.07 -8.31
N GLU A 322 -3.64 18.89 -8.17
CA GLU A 322 -4.99 18.59 -8.70
C GLU A 322 -6.06 19.54 -8.15
N ARG A 323 -5.94 19.97 -6.89
CA ARG A 323 -6.87 20.91 -6.25
C ARG A 323 -6.57 22.37 -6.54
N TRP A 324 -5.31 22.70 -6.84
CA TRP A 324 -4.91 24.05 -7.18
C TRP A 324 -5.50 24.49 -8.52
N GLN A 325 -5.56 23.59 -9.51
CA GLN A 325 -5.87 23.93 -10.90
C GLN A 325 -7.14 24.80 -11.06
N PRO A 326 -6.99 26.07 -11.49
CA PRO A 326 -8.11 26.93 -11.83
C PRO A 326 -8.95 26.37 -12.98
N VAL A 327 -10.27 26.62 -12.95
CA VAL A 327 -11.20 26.09 -13.97
C VAL A 327 -10.84 26.55 -15.38
N TRP A 328 -10.44 27.81 -15.56
CA TRP A 328 -10.06 28.35 -16.88
C TRP A 328 -8.82 27.66 -17.47
N LEU A 329 -7.89 27.18 -16.64
CA LEU A 329 -6.72 26.43 -17.09
C LEU A 329 -7.05 25.01 -17.57
N ARG A 330 -8.23 24.48 -17.25
CA ARG A 330 -8.68 23.16 -17.74
C ARG A 330 -8.97 23.15 -19.23
N TYR A 331 -9.25 24.32 -19.81
CA TYR A 331 -9.57 24.49 -21.23
C TYR A 331 -8.35 24.81 -22.09
N LEU A 332 -7.19 25.09 -21.49
CA LEU A 332 -5.94 25.19 -22.22
C LEU A 332 -5.46 23.77 -22.52
N ASP A 333 -5.88 23.26 -23.67
CA ASP A 333 -5.46 21.95 -24.17
C ASP A 333 -3.97 21.99 -24.54
N THR A 334 -3.19 21.13 -23.91
CA THR A 334 -1.85 20.80 -24.39
C THR A 334 -1.94 19.38 -24.93
N VAL A 335 -1.98 19.26 -26.27
CA VAL A 335 -2.11 17.97 -26.97
C VAL A 335 -1.01 16.99 -26.56
N SER A 336 0.17 17.47 -26.17
CA SER A 336 1.29 16.65 -25.67
C SER A 336 1.52 16.86 -24.18
N GLU A 337 1.97 15.80 -23.52
CA GLU A 337 2.47 15.83 -22.14
C GLU A 337 3.74 16.68 -22.06
N PRO A 338 3.84 17.63 -21.10
CA PRO A 338 5.08 18.33 -20.80
C PRO A 338 6.19 17.37 -20.35
N ASP A 339 7.44 17.78 -20.57
CA ASP A 339 8.62 17.01 -20.13
C ASP A 339 9.00 17.38 -18.69
N ASN A 340 8.19 16.94 -17.74
CA ASN A 340 8.47 16.98 -16.30
C ASN A 340 8.41 15.57 -15.69
N GLU A 341 8.60 15.45 -14.38
CA GLU A 341 8.64 14.18 -13.66
C GLU A 341 7.41 13.30 -13.95
N TYR A 342 6.19 13.86 -13.87
CA TYR A 342 4.96 13.09 -14.13
C TYR A 342 4.83 12.73 -15.62
N GLY A 343 5.33 13.57 -16.53
CA GLY A 343 5.39 13.28 -17.96
C GLY A 343 6.37 12.15 -18.30
N GLN A 344 7.48 12.04 -17.56
CA GLN A 344 8.40 10.90 -17.63
C GLN A 344 7.74 9.62 -17.13
N VAL A 345 7.10 9.67 -15.96
CA VAL A 345 6.35 8.53 -15.40
C VAL A 345 5.23 8.07 -16.35
N ALA A 346 4.49 9.02 -16.94
CA ALA A 346 3.45 8.71 -17.93
C ALA A 346 4.02 7.97 -19.16
N ARG A 347 5.17 8.39 -19.70
CA ARG A 347 5.80 7.68 -20.83
C ARG A 347 6.20 6.25 -20.46
N VAL A 348 6.77 6.06 -19.28
CA VAL A 348 7.15 4.73 -18.78
C VAL A 348 5.91 3.83 -18.65
N LEU A 349 4.81 4.35 -18.10
CA LEU A 349 3.55 3.61 -18.00
C LEU A 349 2.98 3.27 -19.39
N ALA A 350 3.01 4.22 -20.34
CA ALA A 350 2.56 4.01 -21.70
C ALA A 350 3.36 2.90 -22.41
N GLU A 351 4.68 2.90 -22.26
CA GLU A 351 5.57 1.86 -22.79
C GLU A 351 5.23 0.48 -22.20
N ARG A 352 5.11 0.39 -20.87
CA ARG A 352 4.74 -0.85 -20.17
C ARG A 352 3.39 -1.40 -20.64
N LEU A 353 2.43 -0.50 -20.90
CA LEU A 353 1.10 -0.85 -21.38
C LEU A 353 1.03 -1.11 -22.90
N ARG A 354 2.16 -0.94 -23.61
CA ARG A 354 2.28 -1.05 -25.07
C ARG A 354 1.33 -0.10 -25.80
N LEU A 355 1.26 1.14 -25.31
CA LEU A 355 0.47 2.22 -25.88
C LEU A 355 1.40 3.26 -26.56
N PRO A 356 0.87 4.09 -27.46
CA PRO A 356 1.62 5.24 -27.98
C PRO A 356 2.15 6.10 -26.82
N LEU A 357 3.37 6.64 -26.94
CA LEU A 357 4.04 7.26 -25.79
C LEU A 357 3.49 8.64 -25.40
N ARG A 358 2.86 9.37 -26.34
CA ARG A 358 2.38 10.74 -26.13
C ARG A 358 1.34 11.15 -27.16
N GLY A 359 0.69 12.29 -26.91
CA GLY A 359 -0.12 12.98 -27.91
C GLY A 359 -1.50 12.37 -28.15
N ARG A 360 -2.12 12.75 -29.27
CA ARG A 360 -3.49 12.32 -29.63
C ARG A 360 -3.63 10.80 -29.79
N ALA A 361 -2.64 10.14 -30.40
CA ALA A 361 -2.65 8.69 -30.58
C ALA A 361 -2.72 7.94 -29.24
N LEU A 362 -2.05 8.45 -28.20
CA LEU A 362 -2.15 7.89 -26.85
C LEU A 362 -3.56 8.08 -26.26
N VAL A 363 -4.15 9.27 -26.43
CA VAL A 363 -5.52 9.55 -25.98
C VAL A 363 -6.52 8.59 -26.60
N ASP A 364 -6.51 8.45 -27.92
CA ASP A 364 -7.46 7.61 -28.65
C ASP A 364 -7.28 6.11 -28.27
N ALA A 365 -6.04 5.67 -28.07
CA ALA A 365 -5.74 4.30 -27.63
C ALA A 365 -6.22 4.04 -26.19
N LEU A 366 -6.09 5.02 -25.29
CA LEU A 366 -6.58 4.95 -23.91
C LEU A 366 -8.11 4.83 -23.87
N GLU A 367 -8.81 5.74 -24.55
CA GLU A 367 -10.28 5.76 -24.60
C GLU A 367 -10.82 4.44 -25.16
N THR A 368 -10.22 3.94 -26.24
CA THR A 368 -10.61 2.66 -26.85
C THR A 368 -10.44 1.50 -25.87
N ARG A 369 -9.29 1.42 -25.20
CA ARG A 369 -8.98 0.31 -24.29
C ARG A 369 -9.84 0.34 -23.02
N GLN A 370 -10.10 1.53 -22.47
CA GLN A 370 -11.01 1.67 -21.34
C GLN A 370 -12.43 1.26 -21.68
N LYS A 371 -12.94 1.66 -22.86
CA LYS A 371 -14.27 1.29 -23.32
C LYS A 371 -14.42 -0.23 -23.52
N ASP A 372 -13.42 -0.89 -24.10
CA ASP A 372 -13.41 -2.36 -24.21
C ASP A 372 -13.46 -3.04 -22.84
N MET A 373 -12.60 -2.62 -21.92
CA MET A 373 -12.53 -3.20 -20.57
C MET A 373 -13.81 -2.96 -19.76
N ALA A 374 -14.41 -1.77 -19.86
CA ALA A 374 -15.71 -1.49 -19.24
C ALA A 374 -16.79 -2.44 -19.77
N GLY A 375 -16.88 -2.59 -21.10
CA GLY A 375 -17.84 -3.53 -21.69
C GLY A 375 -17.60 -4.99 -21.30
N ARG A 376 -16.35 -5.41 -21.04
CA ARG A 376 -16.02 -6.74 -20.52
C ARG A 376 -16.46 -6.92 -19.06
N LEU A 377 -16.26 -5.90 -18.22
CA LEU A 377 -16.74 -5.92 -16.83
C LEU A 377 -18.26 -6.02 -16.76
N ASP A 378 -18.98 -5.29 -17.61
CA ASP A 378 -20.45 -5.36 -17.67
C ASP A 378 -20.94 -6.77 -18.02
N ARG A 379 -20.29 -7.43 -18.99
CA ARG A 379 -20.60 -8.83 -19.36
C ARG A 379 -20.35 -9.80 -18.21
N LEU A 380 -19.23 -9.65 -17.49
CA LEU A 380 -18.92 -10.48 -16.32
C LEU A 380 -19.87 -10.23 -15.16
N ALA A 381 -20.31 -8.98 -14.95
CA ALA A 381 -21.29 -8.65 -13.93
C ALA A 381 -22.64 -9.31 -14.24
N GLU A 382 -23.10 -9.26 -15.49
CA GLU A 382 -24.32 -9.95 -15.91
C GLU A 382 -24.23 -11.47 -15.76
N GLU A 383 -23.12 -12.05 -16.20
CA GLU A 383 -22.88 -13.49 -16.04
C GLU A 383 -22.86 -13.90 -14.56
N SER A 384 -22.19 -13.11 -13.70
CA SER A 384 -22.13 -13.34 -12.26
C SER A 384 -23.53 -13.35 -11.64
N ARG A 385 -24.40 -12.40 -12.01
CA ARG A 385 -25.80 -12.36 -11.55
C ARG A 385 -26.57 -13.62 -11.96
N ARG A 386 -26.46 -14.02 -13.23
CA ARG A 386 -27.14 -15.21 -13.75
C ARG A 386 -26.68 -16.49 -13.06
N VAL A 387 -25.36 -16.71 -12.98
CA VAL A 387 -24.77 -17.91 -12.36
C VAL A 387 -25.03 -17.92 -10.85
N GLY A 388 -25.03 -16.75 -10.19
CA GLY A 388 -25.42 -16.60 -8.78
C GLY A 388 -26.84 -17.07 -8.52
N ALA A 389 -27.81 -16.60 -9.31
CA ALA A 389 -29.20 -17.02 -9.17
C ALA A 389 -29.40 -18.53 -9.40
N GLU A 390 -28.66 -19.14 -10.34
CA GLU A 390 -28.68 -20.60 -10.54
C GLU A 390 -28.05 -21.35 -9.36
N THR A 391 -26.97 -20.84 -8.79
CA THR A 391 -26.30 -21.39 -7.60
C THR A 391 -27.26 -21.41 -6.42
N ASP A 392 -27.96 -20.30 -6.15
CA ASP A 392 -28.93 -20.20 -5.06
C ASP A 392 -30.08 -21.21 -5.21
N ARG A 393 -30.58 -21.40 -6.45
CA ARG A 393 -31.63 -22.39 -6.76
C ARG A 393 -31.16 -23.82 -6.51
N LEU A 394 -29.94 -24.17 -6.91
CA LEU A 394 -29.35 -25.49 -6.72
C LEU A 394 -29.08 -25.75 -5.23
N GLN A 395 -28.53 -24.77 -4.50
CA GLN A 395 -28.34 -24.86 -3.05
C GLN A 395 -29.67 -25.05 -2.32
N ALA A 396 -30.69 -24.27 -2.64
CA ALA A 396 -32.02 -24.41 -2.02
C ALA A 396 -32.62 -25.79 -2.27
N THR A 397 -32.43 -26.35 -3.47
CA THR A 397 -32.89 -27.70 -3.82
C THR A 397 -32.17 -28.76 -2.99
N LEU A 398 -30.83 -28.71 -2.92
CA LEU A 398 -30.04 -29.67 -2.14
C LEU A 398 -30.27 -29.54 -0.63
N ARG A 399 -30.44 -28.32 -0.10
CA ARG A 399 -30.80 -28.08 1.31
C ARG A 399 -32.15 -28.69 1.65
N ARG A 400 -33.17 -28.53 0.79
CA ARG A 400 -34.48 -29.16 1.00
C ARG A 400 -34.37 -30.68 1.03
N SER A 401 -33.69 -31.28 0.06
CA SER A 401 -33.49 -32.74 0.04
C SER A 401 -32.71 -33.25 1.25
N LEU A 402 -31.70 -32.50 1.72
CA LEU A 402 -30.93 -32.83 2.91
C LEU A 402 -31.78 -32.78 4.18
N THR A 403 -32.54 -31.70 4.36
CA THR A 403 -33.35 -31.46 5.57
C THR A 403 -34.58 -32.36 5.66
N GLN A 404 -35.10 -32.85 4.53
CA GLN A 404 -36.12 -33.90 4.52
C GLN A 404 -35.62 -35.20 5.17
N ARG A 405 -34.34 -35.53 4.99
CA ARG A 405 -33.74 -36.76 5.53
C ARG A 405 -33.09 -36.56 6.90
N TRP A 406 -32.49 -35.39 7.14
CA TRP A 406 -31.93 -34.98 8.42
C TRP A 406 -32.48 -33.62 8.85
N PRO A 407 -33.66 -33.57 9.49
CA PRO A 407 -34.28 -32.30 9.92
C PRO A 407 -33.38 -31.47 10.84
N ALA A 408 -32.59 -32.14 11.69
CA ALA A 408 -31.65 -31.49 12.60
C ALA A 408 -30.59 -30.64 11.88
N ALA A 409 -30.26 -30.93 10.62
CA ALA A 409 -29.33 -30.14 9.81
C ALA A 409 -29.82 -28.71 9.51
N ALA A 410 -31.14 -28.46 9.64
CA ALA A 410 -31.74 -27.14 9.38
C ALA A 410 -31.60 -26.16 10.56
N HIS A 411 -31.19 -26.63 11.74
CA HIS A 411 -31.25 -25.85 12.98
C HIS A 411 -29.88 -25.73 13.67
N PRO A 412 -29.01 -24.82 13.18
CA PRO A 412 -27.71 -24.55 13.82
C PRO A 412 -27.86 -24.25 15.32
N HIS A 413 -26.83 -24.59 16.09
CA HIS A 413 -26.75 -24.34 17.55
C HIS A 413 -27.74 -25.13 18.42
N THR A 414 -28.40 -26.15 17.89
CA THR A 414 -29.23 -27.07 18.68
C THR A 414 -28.48 -28.33 19.09
N ALA A 415 -28.89 -28.98 20.19
CA ALA A 415 -28.37 -30.29 20.57
C ALA A 415 -28.65 -31.38 19.51
N GLY A 416 -29.69 -31.19 18.69
CA GLY A 416 -29.96 -32.05 17.53
C GLY A 416 -28.91 -31.86 16.44
N TYR A 417 -28.55 -30.62 16.13
CA TYR A 417 -27.50 -30.30 15.17
C TYR A 417 -26.11 -30.81 15.60
N ALA A 418 -25.77 -30.68 16.90
CA ALA A 418 -24.54 -31.25 17.43
C ALA A 418 -24.47 -32.79 17.26
N ARG A 419 -25.59 -33.49 17.48
CA ARG A 419 -25.71 -34.94 17.24
C ARG A 419 -25.59 -35.30 15.76
N PHE A 420 -26.22 -34.52 14.87
CA PHE A 420 -26.07 -34.66 13.43
C PHE A 420 -24.60 -34.53 13.02
N LEU A 421 -23.90 -33.50 13.52
CA LEU A 421 -22.48 -33.30 13.24
C LEU A 421 -21.60 -34.48 13.68
N ALA A 422 -21.91 -35.06 14.84
CA ALA A 422 -21.14 -36.17 15.40
C ALA A 422 -21.37 -37.50 14.66
N ASN A 423 -22.61 -37.79 14.24
CA ASN A 423 -23.01 -39.14 13.84
C ASN A 423 -23.38 -39.30 12.36
N ASP A 424 -23.89 -38.24 11.73
CA ASP A 424 -24.60 -38.35 10.44
C ASP A 424 -23.88 -37.65 9.28
N VAL A 425 -22.82 -36.89 9.55
CA VAL A 425 -22.11 -36.06 8.55
C VAL A 425 -21.58 -36.86 7.37
N ALA A 426 -20.98 -38.03 7.60
CA ALA A 426 -20.46 -38.86 6.51
C ALA A 426 -21.60 -39.35 5.60
N ALA A 427 -22.71 -39.80 6.18
CA ALA A 427 -23.89 -40.25 5.44
C ALA A 427 -24.56 -39.10 4.67
N ALA A 428 -24.63 -37.91 5.27
CA ALA A 428 -25.16 -36.71 4.64
C ALA A 428 -24.31 -36.28 3.43
N GLN A 429 -22.99 -36.34 3.52
CA GLN A 429 -22.10 -35.99 2.41
C GLN A 429 -22.18 -36.99 1.27
N ASN A 430 -22.19 -38.30 1.57
CA ASN A 430 -22.39 -39.34 0.57
C ASN A 430 -23.75 -39.19 -0.12
N PHE A 431 -24.80 -38.81 0.63
CA PHE A 431 -26.11 -38.52 0.06
C PHE A 431 -26.08 -37.34 -0.93
N LEU A 432 -25.37 -36.26 -0.59
CA LEU A 432 -25.21 -35.12 -1.49
C LEU A 432 -24.41 -35.50 -2.75
N GLN A 433 -23.33 -36.26 -2.58
CA GLN A 433 -22.48 -36.71 -3.69
C GLN A 433 -23.19 -37.72 -4.60
N ALA A 434 -24.15 -38.49 -4.07
CA ALA A 434 -24.98 -39.41 -4.86
C ALA A 434 -25.97 -38.67 -5.80
N GLN A 435 -26.17 -37.36 -5.64
CA GLN A 435 -26.99 -36.55 -6.55
C GLN A 435 -26.23 -36.27 -7.86
N THR A 436 -26.23 -37.24 -8.78
CA THR A 436 -25.38 -37.26 -9.99
C THR A 436 -25.56 -36.07 -10.95
N THR A 437 -26.69 -35.35 -10.89
CA THR A 437 -26.95 -34.17 -11.73
C THR A 437 -26.83 -32.86 -10.94
N THR A 438 -27.56 -32.74 -9.84
CA THR A 438 -27.73 -31.47 -9.12
C THR A 438 -26.47 -31.01 -8.40
N TYR A 439 -25.75 -31.93 -7.76
CA TYR A 439 -24.56 -31.58 -6.98
C TYR A 439 -23.36 -31.20 -7.88
N PRO A 440 -23.01 -31.97 -8.94
CA PRO A 440 -21.99 -31.53 -9.90
C PRO A 440 -22.34 -30.21 -10.59
N ALA A 441 -23.62 -29.97 -10.92
CA ALA A 441 -24.04 -28.69 -11.48
C ALA A 441 -23.81 -27.53 -10.49
N LEU A 442 -24.10 -27.71 -9.19
CA LEU A 442 -23.80 -26.71 -8.17
C LEU A 442 -22.30 -26.39 -8.12
N VAL A 443 -21.46 -27.42 -8.07
CA VAL A 443 -20.00 -27.28 -8.04
C VAL A 443 -19.52 -26.47 -9.23
N ALA A 444 -19.93 -26.84 -10.45
CA ALA A 444 -19.52 -26.15 -11.68
C ALA A 444 -19.93 -24.67 -11.70
N LYS A 445 -21.13 -24.33 -11.17
CA LYS A 445 -21.59 -22.93 -11.10
C LYS A 445 -20.81 -22.13 -10.06
N GLN A 446 -20.51 -22.71 -8.90
CA GLN A 446 -19.67 -22.07 -7.88
C GLN A 446 -18.25 -21.84 -8.37
N ASP A 447 -17.66 -22.82 -9.06
CA ASP A 447 -16.32 -22.70 -9.63
C ASP A 447 -16.30 -21.64 -10.74
N ARG A 448 -17.38 -21.54 -11.55
CA ARG A 448 -17.52 -20.42 -12.51
C ARG A 448 -17.65 -19.07 -11.83
N LEU A 449 -18.36 -18.94 -10.70
CA LEU A 449 -18.41 -17.69 -9.93
C LEU A 449 -17.03 -17.28 -9.40
N ALA A 450 -16.25 -18.23 -8.89
CA ALA A 450 -14.88 -17.98 -8.46
C ALA A 450 -14.00 -17.51 -9.63
N GLN A 451 -14.13 -18.16 -10.79
CA GLN A 451 -13.41 -17.77 -12.00
C GLN A 451 -13.80 -16.37 -12.49
N ILE A 452 -15.09 -16.03 -12.48
CA ILE A 452 -15.57 -14.68 -12.82
C ILE A 452 -14.98 -13.65 -11.85
N ALA A 453 -14.87 -13.96 -10.55
CA ALA A 453 -14.25 -13.06 -9.59
C ALA A 453 -12.76 -12.78 -9.91
N LEU A 454 -12.00 -13.81 -10.27
CA LEU A 454 -10.59 -13.67 -10.70
C LEU A 454 -10.47 -12.87 -12.01
N GLU A 455 -11.31 -13.17 -13.00
CA GLU A 455 -11.34 -12.45 -14.29
C GLU A 455 -11.69 -10.96 -14.09
N ARG A 456 -12.67 -10.67 -13.22
CA ARG A 456 -13.00 -9.30 -12.83
C ARG A 456 -11.79 -8.65 -12.20
N GLN A 457 -11.20 -9.22 -11.15
CA GLN A 457 -10.05 -8.64 -10.45
C GLN A 457 -8.89 -8.32 -11.41
N ALA A 458 -8.57 -9.20 -12.36
CA ALA A 458 -7.54 -8.95 -13.36
C ALA A 458 -7.88 -7.76 -14.29
N LEU A 459 -9.13 -7.62 -14.70
CA LEU A 459 -9.61 -6.46 -15.47
C LEU A 459 -9.58 -5.17 -14.65
N GLU A 460 -9.92 -5.24 -13.36
CA GLU A 460 -9.87 -4.09 -12.46
C GLU A 460 -8.44 -3.57 -12.29
N ARG A 461 -7.48 -4.47 -12.07
CA ARG A 461 -6.04 -4.15 -12.05
C ARG A 461 -5.61 -3.48 -13.36
N SER A 462 -5.99 -4.06 -14.50
CA SER A 462 -5.66 -3.52 -15.83
C SER A 462 -6.22 -2.12 -16.06
N LEU A 463 -7.46 -1.87 -15.65
CA LEU A 463 -8.08 -0.53 -15.72
C LEU A 463 -7.35 0.47 -14.84
N THR A 464 -6.99 0.08 -13.62
CA THR A 464 -6.21 0.92 -12.72
C THR A 464 -4.88 1.34 -13.34
N GLN A 465 -4.20 0.47 -14.11
CA GLN A 465 -2.98 0.85 -14.82
C GLN A 465 -3.22 1.95 -15.87
N LEU A 466 -4.36 1.90 -16.57
CA LEU A 466 -4.77 2.98 -17.50
C LEU A 466 -5.08 4.26 -16.73
N ASP A 467 -5.75 4.16 -15.58
CA ASP A 467 -6.06 5.31 -14.72
C ASP A 467 -4.80 5.99 -14.18
N LYS A 468 -3.78 5.20 -13.77
CA LYS A 468 -2.46 5.72 -13.39
C LYS A 468 -1.84 6.53 -14.52
N LEU A 469 -1.83 5.98 -15.74
CA LEU A 469 -1.30 6.67 -16.92
C LEU A 469 -2.04 7.98 -17.19
N MET A 470 -3.38 7.95 -17.26
CA MET A 470 -4.18 9.17 -17.46
C MET A 470 -3.90 10.23 -16.39
N ARG A 471 -3.78 9.81 -15.13
CA ARG A 471 -3.51 10.69 -14.01
C ARG A 471 -2.12 11.32 -14.11
N MET A 472 -1.08 10.55 -14.41
CA MET A 472 0.28 11.08 -14.58
C MET A 472 0.35 12.09 -15.73
N ARG A 473 -0.37 11.83 -16.85
CA ARG A 473 -0.52 12.81 -17.93
C ARG A 473 -1.20 14.10 -17.46
N HIS A 474 -2.25 13.98 -16.65
CA HIS A 474 -2.94 15.13 -16.09
C HIS A 474 -2.03 15.93 -15.14
N LEU A 475 -1.35 15.27 -14.21
CA LEU A 475 -0.41 15.90 -13.28
C LEU A 475 0.73 16.61 -14.02
N ALA A 476 1.26 16.00 -15.08
CA ALA A 476 2.29 16.63 -15.92
C ALA A 476 1.83 17.99 -16.46
N ARG A 477 0.60 18.07 -16.98
CA ARG A 477 0.00 19.34 -17.44
C ARG A 477 -0.22 20.32 -16.31
N VAL A 478 -0.79 19.84 -15.20
CA VAL A 478 -1.10 20.70 -14.04
C VAL A 478 0.17 21.27 -13.42
N GLN A 479 1.26 20.50 -13.32
CA GLN A 479 2.55 20.99 -12.82
C GLN A 479 3.12 22.09 -13.73
N ALA A 480 3.13 21.89 -15.06
CA ALA A 480 3.59 22.92 -15.98
C ALA A 480 2.75 24.20 -15.89
N GLN A 481 1.42 24.07 -15.74
CA GLN A 481 0.54 25.21 -15.50
C GLN A 481 0.82 25.87 -14.14
N PHE A 482 1.10 25.08 -13.10
CA PHE A 482 1.43 25.54 -11.76
C PHE A 482 2.69 26.42 -11.77
N GLU A 483 3.74 25.95 -12.41
CA GLU A 483 5.00 26.69 -12.54
C GLU A 483 4.84 28.04 -13.25
N GLN A 484 3.90 28.13 -14.19
CA GLN A 484 3.64 29.36 -14.94
C GLN A 484 2.71 30.32 -14.20
N HIS A 485 1.64 29.81 -13.58
CA HIS A 485 0.51 30.63 -13.14
C HIS A 485 0.30 30.68 -11.62
N ALA A 486 0.95 29.82 -10.83
CA ALA A 486 0.76 29.82 -9.38
C ALA A 486 1.35 31.09 -8.74
N SER A 487 0.65 31.61 -7.73
CA SER A 487 1.14 32.71 -6.90
C SER A 487 2.38 32.31 -6.10
N ALA A 488 3.15 33.29 -5.63
CA ALA A 488 4.33 33.04 -4.80
C ALA A 488 4.00 32.20 -3.56
N GLN A 489 2.89 32.51 -2.87
CA GLN A 489 2.41 31.73 -1.72
C GLN A 489 2.12 30.27 -2.09
N ALA A 490 1.42 30.04 -3.20
CA ALA A 490 1.09 28.68 -3.63
C ALA A 490 2.36 27.86 -3.93
N ARG A 491 3.37 28.48 -4.57
CA ARG A 491 4.68 27.86 -4.83
C ARG A 491 5.43 27.55 -3.55
N GLN A 492 5.41 28.45 -2.57
CA GLN A 492 6.03 28.22 -1.26
C GLN A 492 5.37 27.05 -0.52
N ASP A 493 4.04 26.98 -0.55
CA ASP A 493 3.28 25.87 0.04
C ASP A 493 3.59 24.54 -0.65
N HIS A 494 3.64 24.51 -1.98
CA HIS A 494 4.03 23.32 -2.74
C HIS A 494 5.47 22.90 -2.44
N ALA A 495 6.43 23.84 -2.40
CA ALA A 495 7.83 23.56 -2.10
C ALA A 495 8.01 23.00 -0.68
N ARG A 496 7.27 23.51 0.30
CA ARG A 496 7.26 22.97 1.67
C ARG A 496 6.76 21.53 1.70
N LEU A 497 5.69 21.24 0.97
CA LEU A 497 5.14 19.89 0.88
C LEU A 497 6.09 18.93 0.17
N ALA A 498 6.65 19.35 -0.96
CA ALA A 498 7.65 18.59 -1.71
C ALA A 498 8.89 18.31 -0.84
N SER A 499 9.37 19.28 -0.06
CA SER A 499 10.50 19.08 0.85
C SER A 499 10.25 17.98 1.89
N CYS A 500 9.03 17.85 2.41
CA CYS A 500 8.65 16.76 3.32
C CYS A 500 8.78 15.38 2.63
N GLU A 501 8.32 15.28 1.39
CA GLU A 501 8.30 14.05 0.58
C GLU A 501 9.69 13.67 0.04
N HIS A 502 10.53 14.66 -0.29
CA HIS A 502 11.86 14.47 -0.85
C HIS A 502 12.96 14.28 0.20
N THR A 503 12.70 14.64 1.47
CA THR A 503 13.70 14.40 2.52
C THR A 503 13.74 12.89 2.83
N PRO A 504 14.92 12.23 2.75
CA PRO A 504 15.07 10.80 3.02
C PRO A 504 14.66 10.43 4.46
N LEU A 505 14.37 9.15 4.68
CA LEU A 505 14.13 8.60 6.02
C LEU A 505 15.38 8.70 6.89
#